data_AF-A0A1B6FZV1-F1
#
_entry.id   AF-A0A1B6FZV1-F1
#
_cell.length_a   1.000
_cell.length_b   1.000
_cell.length_c   1.000
_cell.angle_alpha   90.00
_cell.angle_beta   90.00
_cell.angle_gamma   90.00
#
_symmetry.space_group_name_H-M   'P 1'
#
loop_
_entity.id
_entity.type
_entity.pdbx_description
1 polymer ?
#
loop_
_entity_poly.entity_id
_entity_poly.type
_entity_poly.pdbx_seq_one_letter_code
_entity_poly.pdbx_strand_id
1 'polypeptide(L)'
;MIIALKESHKSNLSFLFAQNASVVQDFCKLALDYLTKGPNQKIYTNAAQKLEIDADTVQNAVEGLINLLIECSKHQLSALDLRDTILTIGFTEEHYDILQAFYDSRQTELKQILAEQTVDFPQFKDLEWRLEAQVASRALLEQMTPQVQMKLSLENSAGTEHVLLQADPANLVHMTEVLETALREASSQHFRRIQRRFK
;
A
#
# COMPACT_ATOMS: atom_id res chain seq x y z
N MET A 1 12.62 -9.85 13.21
CA MET A 1 13.17 -8.49 13.29
C MET A 1 12.30 -7.69 14.27
N ILE A 2 12.89 -7.16 15.34
CA ILE A 2 12.15 -6.36 16.33
C ILE A 2 11.90 -4.97 15.74
N ILE A 3 10.66 -4.49 15.79
CA ILE A 3 10.31 -3.16 15.29
C ILE A 3 10.53 -2.13 16.42
N ALA A 4 11.37 -1.13 16.16
CA ALA A 4 11.50 0.03 17.02
C ALA A 4 10.49 1.10 16.59
N LEU A 5 9.37 1.21 17.32
CA LEU A 5 8.44 2.33 17.14
C LEU A 5 9.11 3.64 17.55
N LYS A 6 8.77 4.73 16.84
CA LYS A 6 9.20 6.08 17.26
C LYS A 6 8.69 6.37 18.66
N GLU A 7 9.50 7.11 19.43
CA GLU A 7 9.23 7.43 20.84
C GLU A 7 7.89 8.15 21.05
N SER A 8 7.45 8.94 20.08
CA SER A 8 6.12 9.55 20.04
C SER A 8 4.97 8.54 20.01
N HIS A 9 5.08 7.50 19.18
CA HIS A 9 4.05 6.46 19.09
C HIS A 9 4.08 5.53 20.32
N LYS A 10 5.25 5.33 20.93
CA LYS A 10 5.37 4.62 22.20
C LYS A 10 4.70 5.39 23.34
N SER A 11 4.83 6.72 23.37
CA SER A 11 4.11 7.59 24.31
C SER A 11 2.60 7.54 24.11
N ASN A 12 2.13 7.41 22.87
CA ASN A 12 0.70 7.28 22.59
C ASN A 12 0.11 5.94 23.06
N LEU A 13 0.94 4.89 23.10
CA LEU A 13 0.54 3.54 23.54
C LEU A 13 0.64 3.35 25.06
N SER A 14 1.31 4.25 25.79
CA SER A 14 1.58 4.06 27.23
C SER A 14 0.32 3.95 28.07
N PHE A 15 -0.77 4.59 27.62
CA PHE A 15 -2.07 4.48 28.24
C PHE A 15 -2.58 3.02 28.25
N LEU A 16 -2.37 2.27 27.17
CA LEU A 16 -2.91 0.94 26.99
C LEU A 16 -2.16 -0.14 27.78
N PHE A 17 -0.94 0.14 28.26
CA PHE A 17 -0.13 -0.83 29.01
C PHE A 17 -0.73 -1.19 30.37
N ALA A 18 -1.50 -0.29 30.97
CA ALA A 18 -2.11 -0.47 32.28
C ALA A 18 -3.60 -0.88 32.22
N GLN A 19 -4.16 -1.04 31.01
CA GLN A 19 -5.59 -1.28 30.82
C GLN A 19 -5.91 -2.77 30.72
N ASN A 20 -7.13 -3.14 31.06
CA ASN A 20 -7.56 -4.53 31.00
C ASN A 20 -7.60 -5.06 29.55
N ALA A 21 -7.40 -6.37 29.41
CA ALA A 21 -7.55 -7.13 28.17
C ALA A 21 -8.81 -6.74 27.34
N SER A 22 -9.97 -6.60 27.98
CA SER A 22 -11.22 -6.22 27.29
C SER A 22 -11.17 -4.82 26.68
N VAL A 23 -10.49 -3.87 27.33
CA VAL A 23 -10.35 -2.50 26.84
C VAL A 23 -9.45 -2.50 25.61
N VAL A 24 -8.31 -3.20 25.66
CA VAL A 24 -7.39 -3.35 24.51
C VAL A 24 -8.12 -3.96 23.30
N GLN A 25 -8.99 -4.95 23.53
CA GLN A 25 -9.79 -5.55 22.46
C GLN A 25 -10.74 -4.55 21.80
N ASP A 26 -11.37 -3.67 22.58
CA ASP A 26 -12.26 -2.63 22.04
C ASP A 26 -11.48 -1.53 21.30
N PHE A 27 -10.30 -1.16 21.80
CA PHE A 27 -9.39 -0.26 21.07
C PHE A 27 -8.89 -0.86 19.75
N CYS A 28 -8.68 -2.18 19.68
CA CYS A 28 -8.37 -2.85 18.41
C CYS A 28 -9.54 -2.72 17.41
N LYS A 29 -10.80 -2.87 17.86
CA LYS A 29 -11.97 -2.63 16.99
C LYS A 29 -12.04 -1.18 16.51
N LEU A 30 -11.77 -0.21 17.40
CA LEU A 30 -11.71 1.20 17.05
C LEU A 30 -10.62 1.53 16.04
N ALA A 31 -9.46 0.86 16.13
CA ALA A 31 -8.38 0.99 15.16
C ALA A 31 -8.80 0.56 13.75
N LEU A 32 -9.62 -0.50 13.63
CA LEU A 32 -10.16 -0.91 12.32
C LEU A 32 -11.26 0.01 11.80
N ASP A 33 -12.15 0.46 12.69
CA ASP A 33 -13.16 1.43 12.30
C ASP A 33 -12.50 2.71 11.77
N TYR A 34 -11.37 3.13 12.35
CA TYR A 34 -10.56 4.22 11.81
C TYR A 34 -9.99 3.87 10.44
N LEU A 35 -9.41 2.67 10.25
CA LEU A 35 -8.82 2.25 8.98
C LEU A 35 -9.84 2.15 7.83
N THR A 36 -11.10 1.81 8.14
CA THR A 36 -12.16 1.60 7.14
C THR A 36 -13.02 2.83 6.90
N LYS A 37 -13.33 3.62 7.96
CA LYS A 37 -14.28 4.74 7.89
C LYS A 37 -13.63 6.10 8.18
N GLY A 38 -12.36 6.13 8.58
CA GLY A 38 -11.65 7.32 9.02
C GLY A 38 -11.95 7.73 10.47
N PRO A 39 -11.34 8.81 10.96
CA PRO A 39 -11.48 9.29 12.34
C PRO A 39 -12.93 9.65 12.68
N ASN A 40 -13.48 9.01 13.71
CA ASN A 40 -14.84 9.29 14.18
C ASN A 40 -14.83 9.91 15.58
N GLN A 41 -14.83 11.25 15.63
CA GLN A 41 -14.76 12.03 16.87
C GLN A 41 -15.87 11.68 17.88
N LYS A 42 -17.08 11.33 17.43
CA LYS A 42 -18.18 10.96 18.33
C LYS A 42 -17.92 9.66 19.10
N ILE A 43 -17.23 8.72 18.46
CA ILE A 43 -16.87 7.45 19.10
C ILE A 43 -15.75 7.69 20.12
N TYR A 44 -14.78 8.56 19.79
CA TYR A 44 -13.73 8.95 20.73
C TYR A 44 -14.26 9.69 21.94
N THR A 45 -15.20 10.62 21.78
CA THR A 45 -15.83 11.31 22.93
C THR A 45 -16.62 10.35 23.82
N ASN A 46 -17.28 9.35 23.24
CA ASN A 46 -18.01 8.34 24.02
C ASN A 46 -17.08 7.38 24.75
N ALA A 47 -15.96 6.98 24.13
CA ALA A 47 -14.93 6.16 24.77
C ALA A 47 -14.20 6.93 25.88
N ALA A 48 -13.89 8.21 25.63
CA ALA A 48 -13.33 9.15 26.58
C ALA A 48 -14.21 9.29 27.84
N GLN A 49 -15.52 9.46 27.66
CA GLN A 49 -16.47 9.52 28.78
C GLN A 49 -16.55 8.22 29.58
N LYS A 50 -16.49 7.05 28.92
CA LYS A 50 -16.54 5.75 29.59
C LYS A 50 -15.27 5.41 30.37
N LEU A 51 -14.13 5.90 29.91
CA LEU A 51 -12.83 5.63 30.50
C LEU A 51 -12.36 6.79 31.39
N GLU A 52 -13.16 7.86 31.52
CA GLU A 52 -12.87 9.09 32.27
C GLU A 52 -11.57 9.78 31.84
N ILE A 53 -11.28 9.78 30.54
CA ILE A 53 -10.05 10.34 29.96
C ILE A 53 -10.40 11.39 28.92
N ASP A 54 -9.42 12.22 28.58
CA ASP A 54 -9.53 13.15 27.48
C ASP A 54 -9.63 12.46 26.10
N ALA A 55 -10.42 13.05 25.20
CA ALA A 55 -10.67 12.51 23.87
C ALA A 55 -9.40 12.43 23.02
N ASP A 56 -8.45 13.36 23.21
CA ASP A 56 -7.19 13.37 22.45
C ASP A 56 -6.31 12.19 22.85
N THR A 57 -6.34 11.77 24.12
CA THR A 57 -5.58 10.60 24.58
C THR A 57 -6.12 9.30 23.98
N VAL A 58 -7.46 9.20 23.83
CA VAL A 58 -8.10 8.06 23.15
C VAL A 58 -7.72 8.02 21.67
N GLN A 59 -7.77 9.17 21.00
CA GLN A 59 -7.37 9.27 19.59
C GLN A 59 -5.90 8.89 19.41
N ASN A 60 -5.00 9.46 20.22
CA ASN A 60 -3.58 9.16 20.18
C ASN A 60 -3.31 7.66 20.39
N ALA A 61 -3.99 7.02 21.34
CA ALA A 61 -3.85 5.58 21.58
C ALA A 61 -4.32 4.72 20.39
N VAL A 62 -5.43 5.10 19.74
CA VAL A 62 -5.92 4.45 18.53
C VAL A 62 -4.93 4.62 17.37
N GLU A 63 -4.39 5.82 17.15
CA GLU A 63 -3.38 6.08 16.12
C GLU A 63 -2.08 5.32 16.38
N GLY A 64 -1.66 5.22 17.65
CA GLY A 64 -0.52 4.40 18.07
C GLY A 64 -0.71 2.92 17.74
N LEU A 65 -1.90 2.37 17.99
CA LEU A 65 -2.23 0.98 17.68
C LEU A 65 -2.28 0.73 16.18
N ILE A 66 -2.85 1.65 15.40
CA ILE A 66 -2.88 1.56 13.94
C ILE A 66 -1.46 1.53 13.39
N ASN A 67 -0.60 2.44 13.85
CA ASN A 67 0.78 2.48 13.40
C ASN A 67 1.52 1.18 13.74
N LEU A 68 1.30 0.62 14.93
CA LEU A 68 1.83 -0.68 15.32
C LEU A 68 1.34 -1.80 14.39
N LEU A 69 0.04 -1.86 14.08
CA LEU A 69 -0.54 -2.86 13.18
C LEU A 69 -0.02 -2.73 11.74
N ILE A 70 0.13 -1.51 11.23
CA ILE A 70 0.69 -1.24 9.90
C ILE A 70 2.15 -1.67 9.83
N GLU A 71 2.98 -1.30 10.82
CA GLU A 71 4.39 -1.69 10.86
C GLU A 71 4.55 -3.21 10.98
N CYS A 72 3.72 -3.87 11.80
CA CYS A 72 3.67 -5.34 11.88
C CYS A 72 3.30 -5.98 10.52
N SER A 73 2.28 -5.43 9.84
CA SER A 73 1.80 -5.92 8.54
C SER A 73 2.83 -5.73 7.43
N LYS A 74 3.48 -4.56 7.40
CA LYS A 74 4.54 -4.22 6.44
C LYS A 74 5.73 -5.18 6.53
N HIS A 75 6.19 -5.46 7.76
CA HIS A 75 7.33 -6.33 7.99
C HIS A 75 6.99 -7.83 8.00
N GLN A 76 5.71 -8.20 7.86
CA GLN A 76 5.23 -9.59 7.86
C GLN A 76 5.83 -10.39 9.03
N LEU A 77 5.76 -9.81 10.22
CA LEU A 77 6.42 -10.36 11.40
C LEU A 77 5.96 -11.80 11.68
N SER A 78 6.91 -12.64 12.07
CA SER A 78 6.62 -13.96 12.64
C SER A 78 5.98 -13.79 14.02
N ALA A 79 5.22 -14.79 14.50
CA ALA A 79 4.61 -14.75 15.83
C ALA A 79 5.63 -14.47 16.95
N LEU A 80 6.84 -15.05 16.83
CA LEU A 80 7.93 -14.82 17.77
C LEU A 80 8.43 -13.37 17.75
N ASP A 81 8.65 -12.81 16.56
CA ASP A 81 9.08 -11.41 16.42
C ASP A 81 8.01 -10.41 16.90
N LEU A 82 6.74 -10.74 16.68
CA LEU A 82 5.60 -9.95 17.12
C LEU A 82 5.52 -9.95 18.66
N ARG A 83 5.76 -11.11 19.30
CA ARG A 83 5.84 -11.22 20.77
C ARG A 83 6.95 -10.35 21.33
N ASP A 84 8.16 -10.50 20.81
CA ASP A 84 9.31 -9.74 21.27
C ASP A 84 9.10 -8.22 21.08
N THR A 85 8.47 -7.83 19.97
CA THR A 85 8.11 -6.43 19.70
C THR A 85 7.10 -5.90 20.71
N ILE A 86 6.00 -6.61 20.95
CA ILE A 86 4.93 -6.21 21.89
C ILE A 86 5.45 -6.11 23.33
N LEU A 87 6.26 -7.08 23.78
CA LEU A 87 6.88 -7.06 25.11
C LEU A 87 7.91 -5.93 25.25
N THR A 88 8.71 -5.65 24.20
CA THR A 88 9.70 -4.56 24.21
C THR A 88 9.03 -3.17 24.27
N ILE A 89 7.80 -3.05 23.75
CA ILE A 89 7.03 -1.82 23.80
C ILE A 89 6.47 -1.54 25.21
N GLY A 90 6.16 -2.59 25.98
CA GLY A 90 5.67 -2.47 27.36
C GLY A 90 4.30 -3.10 27.60
N PHE A 91 3.76 -3.86 26.66
CA PHE A 91 2.53 -4.62 26.84
C PHE A 91 2.78 -5.90 27.65
N THR A 92 1.73 -6.39 28.32
CA THR A 92 1.74 -7.66 29.06
C THR A 92 1.49 -8.86 28.14
N GLU A 93 1.79 -10.08 28.61
CA GLU A 93 1.50 -11.33 27.87
C GLU A 93 0.00 -11.49 27.59
N GLU A 94 -0.88 -10.99 28.46
CA GLU A 94 -2.33 -11.03 28.23
C GLU A 94 -2.76 -10.15 27.04
N HIS A 95 -2.06 -9.03 26.82
CA HIS A 95 -2.31 -8.17 25.66
C HIS A 95 -1.74 -8.77 24.38
N TYR A 96 -0.64 -9.52 24.48
CA TYR A 96 -0.04 -10.23 23.35
C TYR A 96 -1.03 -11.23 22.74
N ASP A 97 -1.70 -12.06 23.55
CA ASP A 97 -2.64 -13.07 23.04
C ASP A 97 -3.79 -12.43 22.24
N ILE A 98 -4.29 -11.28 22.71
CA ILE A 98 -5.36 -10.54 22.04
C ILE A 98 -4.87 -9.90 20.74
N LEU A 99 -3.72 -9.23 20.78
CA LEU A 99 -3.13 -8.56 19.63
C LEU A 99 -2.71 -9.57 18.55
N GLN A 100 -2.19 -10.74 18.96
CA GLN A 100 -1.85 -11.82 18.05
C GLN A 100 -3.10 -12.39 17.38
N ALA A 101 -4.13 -12.77 18.15
CA ALA A 101 -5.38 -13.28 17.59
C ALA A 101 -6.06 -12.27 16.64
N PHE A 102 -5.96 -10.99 16.98
CA PHE A 102 -6.46 -9.91 16.16
C PHE A 102 -5.66 -9.72 14.87
N TYR A 103 -4.33 -9.78 14.96
CA TYR A 103 -3.46 -9.68 13.80
C TYR A 103 -3.66 -10.88 12.84
N ASP A 104 -3.68 -12.11 13.36
CA ASP A 104 -3.85 -13.32 12.54
C ASP A 104 -5.20 -13.35 11.82
N SER A 105 -6.28 -12.93 12.48
CA SER A 105 -7.62 -12.90 11.88
C SER A 105 -7.79 -11.82 10.81
N ARG A 106 -7.03 -10.72 10.89
CA ARG A 106 -7.27 -9.51 10.06
C ARG A 106 -6.07 -9.06 9.25
N GLN A 107 -4.99 -9.84 9.22
CA GLN A 107 -3.81 -9.54 8.42
C GLN A 107 -4.16 -9.35 6.93
N THR A 108 -5.08 -10.17 6.41
CA THR A 108 -5.55 -10.09 5.01
C THR A 108 -6.33 -8.81 4.76
N GLU A 109 -7.23 -8.43 5.69
CA GLU A 109 -8.03 -7.20 5.63
C GLU A 109 -7.12 -5.97 5.70
N LEU A 110 -6.13 -5.94 6.60
CA LEU A 110 -5.14 -4.87 6.70
C LEU A 110 -4.30 -4.74 5.43
N LYS A 111 -3.87 -5.86 4.83
CA LYS A 111 -3.14 -5.84 3.56
C LYS A 111 -4.01 -5.31 2.42
N GLN A 112 -5.29 -5.67 2.39
CA GLN A 112 -6.22 -5.18 1.38
C GLN A 112 -6.48 -3.68 1.53
N ILE A 113 -6.76 -3.19 2.74
CA ILE A 113 -6.94 -1.75 3.01
C ILE A 113 -5.69 -0.96 2.64
N LEU A 114 -4.51 -1.48 2.99
CA LEU A 114 -3.24 -0.86 2.60
C LEU A 114 -3.05 -0.87 1.08
N ALA A 115 -3.42 -1.95 0.39
CA ALA A 115 -3.35 -2.04 -1.07
C ALA A 115 -4.35 -1.08 -1.76
N GLU A 116 -5.56 -0.94 -1.24
CA GLU A 116 -6.58 0.00 -1.73
C GLU A 116 -6.15 1.47 -1.54
N GLN A 117 -5.34 1.74 -0.51
CA GLN A 117 -4.74 3.05 -0.24
C GLN A 117 -3.45 3.29 -1.05
N THR A 118 -2.87 2.24 -1.65
CA THR A 118 -1.72 2.41 -2.56
C THR A 118 -2.19 2.84 -3.95
N VAL A 119 -1.35 3.62 -4.64
CA VAL A 119 -1.62 4.09 -6.00
C VAL A 119 -1.81 2.88 -6.92
N ASP A 120 -3.03 2.72 -7.45
CA ASP A 120 -3.33 1.71 -8.47
C ASP A 120 -2.66 2.12 -9.78
N PHE A 121 -1.52 1.51 -10.07
CA PHE A 121 -0.85 1.69 -11.35
C PHE A 121 -1.33 0.62 -12.33
N PRO A 122 -1.81 1.01 -13.52
CA PRO A 122 -2.22 0.05 -14.53
C PRO A 122 -1.05 -0.88 -14.89
N GLN A 123 -1.30 -2.19 -14.81
CA GLN A 123 -0.33 -3.22 -15.14
C GLN A 123 -0.41 -3.58 -16.61
N PHE A 124 0.73 -3.73 -17.27
CA PHE A 124 0.78 -4.21 -18.64
C PHE A 124 0.24 -5.64 -18.72
N LYS A 125 -0.75 -5.87 -19.59
CA LYS A 125 -1.34 -7.18 -19.84
C LYS A 125 -1.03 -7.72 -21.23
N ASP A 126 -1.21 -6.89 -22.26
CA ASP A 126 -1.03 -7.32 -23.65
C ASP A 126 -0.73 -6.13 -24.59
N LEU A 127 -0.12 -6.44 -25.73
CA LEU A 127 0.15 -5.50 -26.82
C LEU A 127 -0.19 -6.13 -28.17
N GLU A 128 -1.29 -5.68 -28.78
CA GLU A 128 -1.61 -6.00 -30.17
C GLU A 128 -1.04 -4.91 -31.08
N TRP A 129 -0.50 -5.25 -32.24
CA TRP A 129 0.04 -4.27 -33.17
C TRP A 129 -0.25 -4.64 -34.62
N ARG A 130 -0.28 -3.63 -35.47
CA ARG A 130 -0.49 -3.75 -36.91
C ARG A 130 0.35 -2.72 -37.65
N LEU A 131 1.13 -3.20 -38.62
CA LEU A 131 1.86 -2.35 -39.56
C LEU A 131 1.00 -2.13 -40.80
N GLU A 132 0.81 -0.87 -41.16
CA GLU A 132 0.17 -0.44 -42.38
C GLU A 132 1.14 0.46 -43.18
N ALA A 133 0.98 0.53 -44.49
CA ALA A 133 1.73 1.46 -45.31
C ALA A 133 0.81 2.09 -46.35
N GLN A 134 0.80 3.42 -46.40
CA GLN A 134 0.10 4.14 -47.44
C GLN A 134 0.98 4.21 -48.69
N VAL A 135 0.58 3.50 -49.74
CA VAL A 135 1.31 3.45 -51.02
C VAL A 135 0.85 4.53 -52.01
N ALA A 136 -0.38 5.02 -51.84
CA ALA A 136 -0.95 6.08 -52.68
C ALA A 136 -2.04 6.87 -51.94
N SER A 137 -2.26 8.10 -52.36
CA SER A 137 -3.41 8.94 -52.00
C SER A 137 -3.91 9.69 -53.22
N ARG A 138 -5.09 10.31 -53.11
CA ARG A 138 -5.63 11.16 -54.18
C ARG A 138 -4.73 12.37 -54.50
N ALA A 139 -4.00 12.87 -53.52
CA ALA A 139 -3.09 14.02 -53.68
C ALA A 139 -1.67 13.60 -54.08
N LEU A 140 -1.26 12.37 -53.79
CA LEU A 140 0.07 11.83 -54.03
C LEU A 140 -0.03 10.35 -54.40
N LEU A 141 0.02 10.06 -55.71
CA LEU A 141 -0.20 8.73 -56.27
C LEU A 141 0.97 7.77 -56.00
N GLU A 142 2.18 8.29 -55.80
CA GLU A 142 3.38 7.51 -55.48
C GLU A 142 3.91 7.94 -54.12
N GLN A 143 3.67 7.12 -53.10
CA GLN A 143 4.25 7.30 -51.77
C GLN A 143 4.51 5.95 -51.09
N MET A 144 5.21 5.98 -49.97
CA MET A 144 5.38 4.82 -49.11
C MET A 144 5.50 5.34 -47.69
N THR A 145 4.36 5.52 -47.03
CA THR A 145 4.29 6.09 -45.67
C THR A 145 3.92 4.97 -44.70
N PRO A 146 4.90 4.31 -44.05
CA PRO A 146 4.65 3.27 -43.07
C PRO A 146 4.10 3.85 -41.77
N GLN A 147 3.20 3.11 -41.13
CA GLN A 147 2.55 3.47 -39.89
C GLN A 147 2.29 2.22 -39.06
N VAL A 148 2.60 2.27 -37.78
CA VAL A 148 2.36 1.20 -36.83
C VAL A 148 1.25 1.64 -35.88
N GLN A 149 0.17 0.88 -35.85
CA GLN A 149 -0.91 1.02 -34.87
C GLN A 149 -0.69 -0.02 -33.77
N MET A 150 -0.90 0.38 -32.52
CA MET A 150 -0.71 -0.46 -31.36
C MET A 150 -1.91 -0.32 -30.43
N LYS A 151 -2.32 -1.41 -29.80
CA LYS A 151 -3.34 -1.45 -28.75
C LYS A 151 -2.70 -2.05 -27.52
N LEU A 152 -2.50 -1.19 -26.53
CA LEU A 152 -1.94 -1.51 -25.23
C LEU A 152 -3.09 -1.88 -24.28
N SER A 153 -3.11 -3.12 -23.81
CA SER A 153 -4.08 -3.57 -22.81
C SER A 153 -3.47 -3.48 -21.43
N LEU A 154 -4.13 -2.73 -20.54
CA LEU A 154 -3.70 -2.43 -19.20
C LEU A 154 -4.72 -2.96 -18.19
N GLU A 155 -4.27 -3.59 -17.11
CA GLU A 155 -5.12 -4.12 -16.05
C GLU A 155 -5.01 -3.26 -14.81
N ASN A 156 -6.15 -2.79 -14.29
CA ASN A 156 -6.25 -2.02 -13.07
C ASN A 156 -7.30 -2.66 -12.13
N SER A 157 -7.48 -2.11 -10.94
CA SER A 157 -8.48 -2.58 -9.97
C SER A 157 -9.93 -2.51 -10.48
N ALA A 158 -10.20 -1.70 -11.50
CA ALA A 158 -11.52 -1.53 -12.11
C ALA A 158 -11.77 -2.40 -13.35
N GLY A 159 -10.74 -3.05 -13.91
CA GLY A 159 -10.83 -3.92 -15.09
C GLY A 159 -9.69 -3.73 -16.10
N THR A 160 -9.94 -4.16 -17.34
CA THR A 160 -8.98 -4.00 -18.44
C THR A 160 -9.28 -2.73 -19.24
N GLU A 161 -8.32 -1.81 -19.30
CA GLU A 161 -8.32 -0.60 -20.13
C GLU A 161 -7.53 -0.86 -21.42
N HIS A 162 -7.95 -0.24 -22.53
CA HIS A 162 -7.25 -0.32 -23.81
C HIS A 162 -6.82 1.07 -24.28
N VAL A 163 -5.50 1.26 -24.45
CA VAL A 163 -4.91 2.50 -24.98
C VAL A 163 -4.48 2.26 -26.42
N LEU A 164 -5.04 3.04 -27.35
CA LEU A 164 -4.69 2.98 -28.77
C LEU A 164 -3.60 4.00 -29.09
N LEU A 165 -2.54 3.55 -29.75
CA LEU A 165 -1.37 4.32 -30.11
C LEU A 165 -1.07 4.17 -31.60
N GLN A 166 -0.45 5.19 -32.17
CA GLN A 166 0.00 5.18 -33.55
C GLN A 166 1.37 5.85 -33.63
N ALA A 167 2.32 5.20 -34.30
CA ALA A 167 3.68 5.69 -34.46
C ALA A 167 4.17 5.44 -35.88
N ASP A 168 5.09 6.29 -36.35
CA ASP A 168 5.92 5.97 -37.52
C ASP A 168 7.10 5.07 -37.07
N PRO A 169 7.85 4.46 -38.01
CA PRO A 169 8.97 3.60 -37.63
C PRO A 169 10.06 4.32 -36.83
N ALA A 170 10.30 5.60 -37.10
CA ALA A 170 11.33 6.38 -36.40
C ALA A 170 10.97 6.57 -34.92
N ASN A 171 9.73 6.94 -34.62
CA ASN A 171 9.24 7.05 -33.25
C ASN A 171 9.17 5.68 -32.57
N LEU A 172 8.86 4.60 -33.30
CA LEU A 172 8.87 3.27 -32.71
C LEU A 172 10.29 2.87 -32.26
N VAL A 173 11.31 3.12 -33.09
CA VAL A 173 12.72 2.91 -32.70
C VAL A 173 13.06 3.75 -31.47
N HIS A 174 12.71 5.04 -31.47
CA HIS A 174 12.97 5.89 -30.32
C HIS A 174 12.28 5.38 -29.04
N MET A 175 11.02 4.96 -29.12
CA MET A 175 10.28 4.36 -28.00
C MET A 175 10.99 3.12 -27.46
N THR A 176 11.49 2.24 -28.34
CA THR A 176 12.24 1.06 -27.91
C THR A 176 13.54 1.43 -27.19
N GLU A 177 14.29 2.41 -27.67
CA GLU A 177 15.52 2.88 -27.03
C GLU A 177 15.26 3.47 -25.64
N VAL A 178 14.19 4.25 -25.50
CA VAL A 178 13.78 4.84 -24.22
C VAL A 178 13.38 3.73 -23.23
N LEU A 179 12.58 2.75 -23.67
CA LEU A 179 12.17 1.63 -22.83
C LEU A 179 13.35 0.74 -22.42
N GLU A 180 14.29 0.46 -23.32
CA GLU A 180 15.52 -0.26 -23.00
C GLU A 180 16.41 0.49 -22.01
N THR A 181 16.45 1.82 -22.11
CA THR A 181 17.19 2.66 -21.16
C THR A 181 16.56 2.60 -19.78
N ALA A 182 15.22 2.69 -19.71
CA ALA A 182 14.47 2.54 -18.46
C ALA A 182 14.67 1.15 -17.83
N LEU A 183 14.67 0.07 -18.64
CA LEU A 183 14.95 -1.29 -18.16
C LEU A 183 16.36 -1.42 -17.59
N ARG A 184 17.36 -0.82 -18.25
CA ARG A 184 18.74 -0.77 -17.76
C ARG A 184 18.82 -0.05 -16.42
N GLU A 185 18.15 1.10 -16.28
CA GLU A 185 18.12 1.85 -15.02
C GLU A 185 17.41 1.11 -13.89
N ALA A 186 16.29 0.44 -14.18
CA ALA A 186 15.59 -0.42 -13.21
C ALA A 186 16.48 -1.56 -12.70
N SER A 187 17.42 -2.05 -13.52
CA SER A 187 18.37 -3.08 -13.10
C SER A 187 19.55 -2.54 -12.26
N SER A 188 19.71 -1.22 -12.16
CA SER A 188 20.86 -0.55 -11.55
C SER A 188 20.98 -0.80 -10.05
N GLN A 189 22.20 -0.68 -9.51
CA GLN A 189 22.43 -0.81 -8.06
C GLN A 189 21.69 0.27 -7.26
N HIS A 190 21.54 1.48 -7.83
CA HIS A 190 20.81 2.56 -7.19
C HIS A 190 19.32 2.21 -7.05
N PHE A 191 18.68 1.76 -8.13
CA PHE A 191 17.29 1.32 -8.09
C PHE A 191 17.11 0.13 -7.15
N ARG A 192 17.99 -0.89 -7.18
CA ARG A 192 17.93 -2.01 -6.24
C ARG A 192 18.05 -1.58 -4.77
N ARG A 193 18.86 -0.55 -4.48
CA ARG A 193 18.98 0.04 -3.13
C ARG A 193 17.68 0.72 -2.71
N ILE A 194 17.04 1.45 -3.63
CA ILE A 194 15.75 2.09 -3.39
C ILE A 194 14.66 1.03 -3.19
N GLN A 195 14.55 0.05 -4.08
CA GLN A 195 13.57 -1.03 -4.02
C GLN A 195 13.63 -1.81 -2.68
N ARG A 196 14.83 -2.02 -2.13
CA ARG A 196 15.01 -2.63 -0.80
C ARG A 196 14.47 -1.81 0.37
N ARG A 197 14.26 -0.49 0.19
CA ARG A 197 13.65 0.38 1.22
C ARG A 197 12.12 0.38 1.14
N PHE A 198 11.56 -0.09 0.03
CA PHE A 198 10.12 -0.15 -0.23
C PHE A 198 9.54 -1.58 -0.16
N LYS A 199 10.37 -2.61 -0.09
CA LYS A 199 9.99 -3.95 0.40
C LYS A 199 9.97 -3.96 1.91
#